data_AF-A0A5R9NNA8-F1
#
_entry.id   AF-A0A5R9NNA8-F1
#
_cell.length_a   1.000
_cell.length_b   1.000
_cell.length_c   1.000
_cell.angle_alpha   90.00
_cell.angle_beta   90.00
_cell.angle_gamma   90.00
#
_symmetry.space_group_name_H-M   'P 1'
#
loop_
_entity.id
_entity.type
_entity.pdbx_description
1 polymer ?
#
loop_
_entity_poly.entity_id
_entity_poly.type
_entity_poly.pdbx_seq_one_letter_code
_entity_poly.pdbx_strand_id
1 'polypeptide(L)'
;MLDDDHETWLLNEGHQIIEQINAKGYSCLTPRSRLIYCLWAADYGMRNAGDLATAADLHATFLAEGQSAAQELGLPQARAAFSLASEELERQYFSLFDNVVAEIRAV
;
A
#
# COMPACT_ATOMS: atom_id res chain seq x y z
N MET A 1 -20.84 2.86 -5.14
CA MET A 1 -20.83 2.28 -3.77
C MET A 1 -19.92 1.05 -3.71
N LEU A 2 -18.77 1.07 -4.38
CA LEU A 2 -17.72 0.04 -4.25
C LEU A 2 -16.53 0.59 -3.43
N ASP A 3 -16.37 1.90 -3.43
CA ASP A 3 -15.28 2.67 -2.82
C ASP A 3 -15.18 2.42 -1.30
N ASP A 4 -16.32 2.34 -0.60
CA ASP A 4 -16.36 2.06 0.84
C ASP A 4 -15.81 0.66 1.19
N ASP A 5 -15.90 -0.33 0.28
CA ASP A 5 -15.42 -1.69 0.54
C ASP A 5 -13.90 -1.78 0.47
N HIS A 6 -13.29 -1.08 -0.48
CA HIS A 6 -11.82 -1.08 -0.66
C HIS A 6 -11.09 -0.32 0.43
N GLU A 7 -11.57 0.88 0.77
CA GLU A 7 -11.01 1.66 1.86
C GLU A 7 -11.15 0.93 3.20
N THR A 8 -12.35 0.45 3.51
CA THR A 8 -12.59 -0.31 4.75
C THR A 8 -11.76 -1.58 4.81
N TRP A 9 -11.63 -2.31 3.70
CA TRP A 9 -10.77 -3.48 3.63
C TRP A 9 -9.31 -3.13 3.91
N LEU A 10 -8.78 -2.07 3.27
CA LEU A 10 -7.39 -1.65 3.44
C LEU A 10 -7.11 -1.20 4.89
N LEU A 11 -8.03 -0.47 5.51
CA LEU A 11 -7.91 -0.06 6.92
C LEU A 11 -7.85 -1.26 7.86
N ASN A 12 -8.71 -2.25 7.66
CA ASN A 12 -8.76 -3.45 8.50
C ASN A 12 -7.50 -4.32 8.35
N GLU A 13 -7.07 -4.58 7.12
CA GLU A 13 -5.86 -5.38 6.86
C GLU A 13 -4.61 -4.64 7.35
N GLY A 14 -4.51 -3.33 7.09
CA GLY A 14 -3.43 -2.49 7.57
C GLY A 14 -3.32 -2.53 9.09
N HIS A 15 -4.46 -2.47 9.80
CA HIS A 15 -4.50 -2.59 11.25
C HIS A 15 -3.92 -3.93 11.75
N GLN A 16 -4.35 -5.05 11.17
CA GLN A 16 -3.85 -6.38 11.55
C GLN A 16 -2.33 -6.51 11.30
N ILE A 17 -1.84 -5.94 10.21
CA ILE A 17 -0.40 -5.97 9.89
C ILE A 17 0.39 -5.11 10.87
N ILE A 18 -0.10 -3.95 11.27
CA ILE A 18 0.54 -3.10 12.30
C ILE A 18 0.62 -3.84 13.63
N GLU A 19 -0.45 -4.53 14.05
CA GLU A 19 -0.41 -5.38 15.24
C GLU A 19 0.64 -6.49 15.12
N GLN A 20 0.74 -7.13 13.96
CA GLN A 20 1.75 -8.14 13.70
C GLN A 20 3.18 -7.58 13.75
N ILE A 21 3.43 -6.40 13.16
CA ILE A 21 4.72 -5.71 13.22
C ILE A 21 5.08 -5.42 14.68
N ASN A 22 4.14 -4.92 15.47
CA ASN A 22 4.36 -4.61 16.89
C ASN A 22 4.66 -5.87 17.73
N ALA A 23 4.03 -7.00 17.41
CA ALA A 23 4.20 -8.24 18.17
C ALA A 23 5.45 -9.04 17.78
N LYS A 24 5.83 -9.04 16.50
CA LYS A 24 6.83 -9.98 15.94
C LYS A 24 7.95 -9.30 15.13
N GLY A 25 7.87 -7.99 14.95
CA GLY A 25 8.79 -7.22 14.12
C GLY A 25 8.48 -7.31 12.63
N TYR A 26 8.99 -6.34 11.87
CA TYR A 26 8.73 -6.20 10.43
C TYR A 26 9.19 -7.40 9.59
N SER A 27 10.27 -8.07 10.02
CA SER A 27 10.85 -9.21 9.28
C SER A 27 9.94 -10.43 9.18
N CYS A 28 8.85 -10.49 9.95
CA CYS A 28 7.89 -11.59 9.89
C CYS A 28 6.83 -11.42 8.79
N LEU A 29 6.80 -10.30 8.08
CA LEU A 29 5.79 -10.02 7.08
C LEU A 29 6.00 -10.84 5.80
N THR A 30 4.91 -11.42 5.31
CA THR A 30 4.87 -12.04 3.98
C THR A 30 4.95 -10.95 2.89
N PRO A 31 5.27 -11.29 1.63
CA PRO A 31 5.21 -10.32 0.54
C PRO A 31 3.85 -9.62 0.44
N ARG A 32 2.74 -10.36 0.63
CA ARG A 32 1.39 -9.78 0.63
C ARG A 32 1.20 -8.77 1.75
N SER A 33 1.61 -9.11 2.97
CA SER A 33 1.51 -8.20 4.12
C SER A 33 2.37 -6.95 3.93
N ARG A 34 3.59 -7.08 3.37
CA ARG A 34 4.43 -5.92 3.03
C ARG A 34 3.75 -5.02 2.01
N LEU A 35 3.18 -5.60 0.96
CA LEU A 35 2.49 -4.84 -0.08
C LEU A 35 1.27 -4.09 0.46
N ILE A 36 0.44 -4.74 1.28
CA ILE A 36 -0.72 -4.11 1.93
C ILE A 36 -0.26 -2.99 2.85
N TYR A 37 0.81 -3.19 3.63
CA TYR A 37 1.33 -2.14 4.50
C TYR A 37 1.86 -0.93 3.73
N CYS A 38 2.56 -1.15 2.61
CA CYS A 38 3.01 -0.06 1.73
C CYS A 38 1.84 0.72 1.13
N LEU A 39 0.78 0.02 0.71
CA LEU A 39 -0.43 0.67 0.20
C LEU A 39 -1.19 1.42 1.29
N TRP A 40 -1.27 0.85 2.50
CA TRP A 40 -1.88 1.50 3.66
C TRP A 40 -1.14 2.78 4.03
N ALA A 41 0.19 2.77 4.04
CA ALA A 41 0.99 3.97 4.31
C ALA A 41 0.76 5.07 3.25
N ALA A 42 0.69 4.69 1.97
CA ALA A 42 0.38 5.59 0.87
C ALA A 42 -1.04 6.18 1.00
N ASP A 43 -2.04 5.34 1.29
CA ASP A 43 -3.44 5.78 1.48
C ASP A 43 -3.56 6.74 2.66
N TYR A 44 -2.90 6.41 3.77
CA TYR A 44 -2.86 7.25 4.94
C TYR A 44 -2.30 8.65 4.61
N GLY A 45 -1.17 8.74 3.91
CA GLY A 45 -0.60 10.02 3.50
C GLY A 45 -1.52 10.81 2.57
N MET A 46 -2.02 10.16 1.52
CA MET A 46 -2.88 10.80 0.52
C MET A 46 -4.21 11.28 1.09
N ARG A 47 -4.79 10.57 2.06
CA ARG A 47 -6.07 10.96 2.68
C ARG A 47 -5.94 11.95 3.82
N ASN A 48 -4.84 11.90 4.59
CA ASN A 48 -4.66 12.78 5.76
C ASN A 48 -3.92 14.08 5.45
N ALA A 49 -2.96 14.04 4.51
CA ALA A 49 -2.12 15.19 4.16
C ALA A 49 -2.23 15.58 2.67
N GLY A 50 -2.68 14.66 1.81
CA GLY A 50 -2.69 14.88 0.36
C GLY A 50 -1.32 14.69 -0.29
N ASP A 51 -0.37 14.06 0.41
CA ASP A 51 0.99 13.82 -0.04
C ASP A 51 1.52 12.45 0.40
N LEU A 52 2.58 12.01 -0.26
CA LEU A 52 3.35 10.80 0.09
C LEU A 52 4.56 11.11 0.97
N ALA A 53 4.81 12.38 1.30
CA ALA A 53 5.81 12.73 2.30
C ALA A 53 5.42 12.16 3.67
N THR A 54 4.14 12.26 4.03
CA THR A 54 3.58 11.64 5.23
C THR A 54 3.70 10.11 5.21
N ALA A 55 3.55 9.48 4.04
CA ALA A 55 3.76 8.05 3.88
C ALA A 55 5.24 7.67 4.10
N ALA A 56 6.18 8.48 3.59
CA ALA A 56 7.61 8.28 3.78
C ALA A 56 8.07 8.49 5.23
N ASP A 57 7.43 9.39 5.98
CA ASP A 57 7.69 9.55 7.41
C ASP A 57 7.29 8.30 8.21
N LEU A 58 6.20 7.62 7.82
CA LEU A 58 5.75 6.37 8.43
C LEU A 58 6.58 5.16 7.99
N HIS A 59 6.90 5.09 6.71
CA HIS A 59 7.63 3.98 6.12
C HIS A 59 8.47 4.47 4.93
N ALA A 60 9.69 4.91 5.21
CA ALA A 60 10.58 5.58 4.24
C ALA A 60 10.83 4.78 2.95
N THR A 61 10.71 3.46 2.99
CA THR A 61 10.99 2.55 1.88
C THR A 61 9.72 2.03 1.18
N PHE A 62 8.53 2.57 1.48
CA PHE A 62 7.25 2.02 1.01
C PHE A 62 7.14 1.88 -0.52
N LEU A 63 7.74 2.79 -1.30
CA LEU A 63 7.75 2.68 -2.77
C LEU A 63 8.57 1.48 -3.24
N ALA A 64 9.84 1.40 -2.79
CA ALA A 64 10.74 0.33 -3.18
C ALA A 64 10.26 -1.04 -2.66
N GLU A 65 9.74 -1.09 -1.44
CA GLU A 65 9.22 -2.31 -0.84
C GLU A 65 7.89 -2.73 -1.46
N GLY A 66 6.98 -1.79 -1.74
CA GLY A 66 5.74 -2.06 -2.45
C GLY A 66 6.01 -2.60 -3.85
N GLN A 67 6.97 -2.02 -4.57
CA GLN A 67 7.40 -2.51 -5.88
C GLN A 67 7.97 -3.93 -5.80
N SER A 68 8.89 -4.20 -4.85
CA SER A 68 9.48 -5.54 -4.67
C SER A 68 8.41 -6.57 -4.33
N ALA A 69 7.53 -6.26 -3.38
CA ALA A 69 6.49 -7.16 -2.93
C ALA A 69 5.48 -7.46 -4.05
N ALA A 70 5.06 -6.45 -4.81
CA ALA A 70 4.20 -6.65 -5.99
C ALA A 70 4.88 -7.51 -7.07
N GLN A 71 6.20 -7.34 -7.26
CA GLN A 71 6.97 -8.18 -8.17
C GLN A 71 7.04 -9.63 -7.71
N GLU A 72 7.28 -9.89 -6.41
CA GLU A 72 7.31 -11.23 -5.83
C GLU A 72 5.96 -11.96 -5.97
N LEU A 73 4.85 -11.22 -5.90
CA LEU A 73 3.50 -11.74 -6.02
C LEU A 73 2.99 -11.83 -7.47
N GLY A 74 3.73 -11.28 -8.44
CA GLY A 74 3.32 -11.25 -9.84
C GLY A 74 2.13 -10.31 -10.11
N LEU A 75 2.04 -9.19 -9.40
CA LEU A 75 0.94 -8.22 -9.46
C LEU A 75 1.31 -7.01 -10.32
N PRO A 76 1.00 -7.00 -11.63
CA PRO A 76 1.46 -5.97 -12.55
C PRO A 76 0.90 -4.58 -12.27
N GLN A 77 -0.34 -4.43 -11.79
CA GLN A 77 -0.93 -3.11 -11.55
C GLN A 77 -0.32 -2.44 -10.32
N ALA A 78 -0.22 -3.19 -9.21
CA ALA A 78 0.46 -2.76 -8.00
C ALA A 78 1.94 -2.45 -8.28
N ARG A 79 2.63 -3.31 -9.03
CA ARG A 79 4.02 -3.06 -9.42
C ARG A 79 4.17 -1.78 -10.23
N ALA A 80 3.28 -1.54 -11.20
CA ALA A 80 3.30 -0.33 -12.00
C ALA A 80 3.10 0.92 -11.12
N ALA A 81 2.11 0.91 -10.22
CA ALA A 81 1.84 2.02 -9.32
C ALA A 81 3.04 2.34 -8.41
N PHE A 82 3.62 1.33 -7.74
CA PHE A 82 4.78 1.52 -6.86
C PHE A 82 6.09 1.82 -7.59
N SER A 83 6.14 1.65 -8.92
CA SER A 83 7.30 2.03 -9.74
C SER A 83 7.29 3.50 -10.20
N LEU A 84 6.18 4.21 -9.97
CA LEU A 84 6.08 5.63 -10.30
C LEU A 84 6.97 6.47 -9.38
N ALA A 85 7.41 7.62 -9.89
CA ALA A 85 7.98 8.65 -9.04
C ALA A 85 6.91 9.17 -8.06
N SER A 86 7.32 9.58 -6.85
CA SER A 86 6.40 10.00 -5.78
C SER A 86 5.36 11.03 -6.26
N GLU A 87 5.81 12.10 -6.92
CA GLU A 87 4.91 13.16 -7.45
C GLU A 87 3.90 12.63 -8.47
N GLU A 88 4.28 11.62 -9.26
CA GLU A 88 3.40 11.05 -10.28
C GLU A 88 2.39 10.09 -9.63
N LEU A 89 2.81 9.33 -8.62
CA LEU A 89 1.92 8.49 -7.84
C LEU A 89 0.91 9.36 -7.07
N GLU A 90 1.31 10.48 -6.47
CA GLU A 90 0.40 11.42 -5.79
C GLU A 90 -0.72 11.91 -6.71
N ARG A 91 -0.37 12.33 -7.93
CA ARG A 91 -1.33 12.84 -8.93
C ARG A 91 -2.33 11.78 -9.38
N GLN A 92 -1.89 10.53 -9.47
CA GLN A 92 -2.69 9.42 -9.98
C GLN A 92 -3.28 8.54 -8.86
N TYR A 93 -3.00 8.84 -7.59
CA TYR A 93 -3.24 7.89 -6.51
C TYR A 93 -4.68 7.36 -6.48
N PHE A 94 -5.65 8.27 -6.42
CA PHE A 94 -7.06 7.90 -6.31
C PHE A 94 -7.60 7.23 -7.59
N SER A 95 -7.02 7.49 -8.76
CA SER A 95 -7.43 6.81 -10.00
C SER A 95 -6.83 5.40 -10.12
N LEU A 96 -5.70 5.14 -9.44
CA LEU A 96 -5.05 3.83 -9.40
C LEU A 96 -5.57 2.96 -8.25
N PHE A 97 -6.05 3.57 -7.16
CA PHE A 97 -6.38 2.92 -5.89
C PHE A 97 -7.23 1.65 -6.05
N ASP A 98 -8.41 1.77 -6.67
CA ASP A 98 -9.35 0.65 -6.76
C ASP A 98 -8.79 -0.55 -7.51
N ASN A 99 -8.04 -0.29 -8.58
CA ASN A 99 -7.41 -1.32 -9.40
C ASN A 99 -6.31 -2.05 -8.61
N VAL A 100 -5.47 -1.29 -7.90
CA VAL A 100 -4.42 -1.86 -7.04
C VAL A 100 -5.01 -2.68 -5.90
N VAL A 101 -6.04 -2.17 -5.21
CA VAL A 101 -6.72 -2.90 -4.13
C VAL A 101 -7.37 -4.19 -4.66
N ALA A 102 -8.11 -4.10 -5.76
CA ALA A 102 -8.76 -5.26 -6.36
C ALA A 102 -7.75 -6.35 -6.75
N GLU A 103 -6.61 -5.96 -7.32
CA GLU A 103 -5.53 -6.89 -7.68
C GLU A 103 -4.95 -7.59 -6.44
N ILE A 104 -4.70 -6.86 -5.35
CA ILE A 104 -4.16 -7.45 -4.10
C ILE A 104 -5.19 -8.38 -3.43
N ARG A 105 -6.48 -8.06 -3.50
CA ARG A 105 -7.56 -8.91 -2.95
C ARG A 105 -7.71 -10.24 -3.69
N ALA A 106 -7.31 -10.30 -4.96
CA ALA A 106 -7.44 -11.50 -5.79
C ALA A 106 -6.35 -12.57 -5.54
N VAL A 107 -5.39 -12.30 -4.64
CA VAL A 107 -4.27 -13.19 -4.30
C VAL A 107 -4.55 -14.04 -3.05
#